data_AF-J3HQM2-F1
#
_entry.id   AF-J3HQM2-F1
#
_cell.length_a   1.000
_cell.length_b   1.000
_cell.length_c   1.000
_cell.angle_alpha   90.00
_cell.angle_beta   90.00
_cell.angle_gamma   90.00
#
_symmetry.space_group_name_H-M   'P 1'
#
loop_
_entity.id
_entity.type
_entity.pdbx_description
1 polymer ?
#
loop_
_entity_poly.entity_id
_entity_poly.type
_entity_poly.pdbx_seq_one_letter_code
_entity_poly.pdbx_strand_id
1 'polypeptide(L)' 'MFKGRHFDKSVILLCVRWYLAYNLSLRNLKEIMAERGIEIDYSTVHRIAFQSTTA' A
#
# COMPACT_ATOMS: atom_id res chain seq x y z
N MET A 1 -14.96 16.09 -12.44
CA MET A 1 -15.49 14.75 -12.10
C MET A 1 -14.43 13.72 -12.45
N PHE A 2 -13.40 13.56 -11.60
CA PHE A 2 -12.29 12.64 -11.85
C PHE A 2 -12.68 11.22 -11.44
N LYS A 3 -13.25 10.47 -12.38
CA LYS A 3 -13.45 9.01 -12.26
C LYS A 3 -12.17 8.31 -12.69
N GLY A 4 -11.17 8.28 -11.82
CA GLY A 4 -9.95 7.51 -12.03
C GLY A 4 -9.66 6.76 -10.75
N ARG A 5 -9.97 5.47 -10.72
CA ARG A 5 -9.61 4.46 -9.69
C ARG A 5 -8.69 5.02 -8.58
N HIS A 6 -9.25 5.78 -7.66
CA HIS A 6 -8.55 6.13 -6.44
C HIS A 6 -8.65 4.87 -5.61
N PHE A 7 -7.56 4.11 -5.53
CA PHE A 7 -7.40 3.24 -4.37
C PHE A 7 -7.65 4.13 -3.15
N ASP A 8 -8.59 3.71 -2.33
CA ASP A 8 -9.04 4.50 -1.20
C ASP A 8 -7.79 4.89 -0.39
N LYS A 9 -7.56 6.19 -0.16
CA LYS A 9 -6.34 6.65 0.54
C LYS A 9 -6.17 5.92 1.87
N SER A 10 -7.29 5.52 2.48
CA SER A 10 -7.35 4.68 3.66
C SER A 10 -6.63 3.33 3.50
N VAL A 11 -6.76 2.66 2.35
CA VAL A 11 -6.08 1.39 2.02
C VAL A 11 -4.57 1.61 1.90
N ILE A 12 -4.16 2.66 1.21
CA ILE A 12 -2.74 3.01 1.05
C ILE A 12 -2.11 3.32 2.41
N LEU A 13 -2.80 4.10 3.24
CA LEU A 13 -2.34 4.43 4.59
C LEU A 13 -2.27 3.19 5.49
N LEU A 14 -3.24 2.28 5.38
CA LEU A 14 -3.24 1.02 6.12
C LEU A 14 -2.04 0.16 5.71
N CYS A 15 -1.73 0.09 4.42
CA CYS A 15 -0.57 -0.63 3.90
C CYS A 15 0.75 -0.08 4.45
N VAL A 16 0.94 1.23 4.38
CA VAL A 16 2.14 1.91 4.89
C VAL A 16 2.26 1.73 6.40
N ARG A 17 1.14 1.86 7.13
CA ARG A 17 1.10 1.66 8.58
C ARG A 17 1.50 0.24 8.95
N TRP A 18 1.03 -0.78 8.23
CA TRP A 18 1.35 -2.18 8.53
C TRP A 18 2.79 -2.51 8.16
N TYR A 19 3.28 -1.97 7.04
CA TYR A 19 4.66 -2.07 6.62
C TYR A 19 5.63 -1.50 7.67
N LEU A 20 5.36 -0.27 8.15
CA LEU A 20 6.20 0.42 9.13
C LEU A 20 6.03 -0.12 10.57
N ALA A 21 4.80 -0.40 11.01
CA ALA A 21 4.52 -0.75 12.40
C ALA A 21 4.89 -2.20 12.75
N TYR A 22 4.80 -3.12 11.78
CA TYR A 22 5.03 -4.55 12.02
C TYR A 22 6.26 -5.10 11.29
N ASN A 23 7.06 -4.26 10.61
CA ASN A 23 8.14 -4.70 9.72
C ASN A 23 7.67 -5.81 8.75
N LEU A 24 6.42 -5.72 8.31
CA LEU A 24 5.83 -6.77 7.48
C LEU A 24 6.57 -6.82 6.15
N SER A 25 6.92 -8.04 5.72
CA SER A 25 7.46 -8.22 4.38
C SER A 25 6.41 -7.77 3.34
N LEU A 26 6.90 -7.21 2.25
CA LEU A 26 6.10 -6.85 1.07
C LEU A 26 5.20 -8.01 0.58
N ARG A 27 5.67 -9.25 0.75
CA ARG A 27 4.93 -10.46 0.40
C ARG A 27 3.72 -10.65 1.30
N ASN A 28 3.89 -10.60 2.62
CA ASN A 28 2.79 -10.75 3.57
C ASN A 28 1.75 -9.64 3.37
N LEU A 29 2.20 -8.40 3.12
CA LEU A 29 1.30 -7.29 2.84
C LEU A 29 0.49 -7.52 1.56
N LYS A 30 1.12 -8.04 0.51
CA LYS A 30 0.45 -8.39 -0.74
C LYS A 30 -0.58 -9.52 -0.54
N GLU A 31 -0.26 -10.54 0.24
CA GLU A 31 -1.19 -11.63 0.55
C GLU A 31 -2.42 -11.12 1.32
N ILE A 32 -2.22 -10.33 2.37
CA ILE A 32 -3.32 -9.74 3.15
C ILE A 32 -4.20 -8.82 2.30
N MET A 33 -3.60 -8.07 1.37
CA MET A 33 -4.34 -7.21 0.46
C MET A 33 -5.06 -8.02 -0.61
N ALA A 34 -4.45 -9.08 -1.13
CA ALA A 34 -5.09 -10.00 -2.06
C ALA A 34 -6.29 -10.72 -1.43
N GLU A 35 -6.20 -11.12 -0.16
CA GLU A 35 -7.33 -11.64 0.61
C GLU A 35 -8.49 -10.64 0.73
N ARG A 36 -8.18 -9.33 0.71
CA ARG A 36 -9.18 -8.25 0.71
C ARG A 36 -9.66 -7.88 -0.71
N GLY A 37 -9.23 -8.59 -1.74
CA GLY A 37 -9.55 -8.29 -3.15
C GLY A 37 -8.80 -7.08 -3.72
N ILE A 38 -7.72 -6.67 -3.06
CA ILE A 38 -6.93 -5.47 -3.37
C ILE A 38 -5.58 -5.93 -3.93
N GLU A 39 -5.40 -5.81 -5.24
CA GLU A 39 -4.15 -6.17 -5.89
C GLU A 39 -3.13 -5.03 -5.73
N ILE A 40 -2.08 -5.26 -4.93
CA ILE A 40 -0.99 -4.30 -4.76
C ILE A 40 0.23 -4.75 -5.55
N ASP A 41 0.68 -3.87 -6.42
CA ASP A 41 1.91 -4.05 -7.17
C ASP A 41 3.14 -3.58 -6.37
N TYR A 42 4.26 -4.29 -6.52
CA TYR A 42 5.53 -3.93 -5.85
C TYR A 42 5.97 -2.50 -6.18
N SER A 43 5.69 -2.01 -7.39
CA SER A 43 5.97 -0.64 -7.81
C SER A 43 5.17 0.40 -7.03
N THR A 44 3.96 0.05 -6.59
CA THR A 44 3.10 0.95 -5.81
C THR A 44 3.70 1.12 -4.42
N VAL A 45 4.05 0.02 -3.74
CA VAL A 45 4.66 0.06 -2.40
C VAL A 45 6.02 0.75 -2.41
N HIS A 46 6.84 0.50 -3.43
CA HIS A 46 8.12 1.18 -3.57
C HIS A 46 7.94 2.70 -3.76
N ARG A 47 6.92 3.13 -4.53
CA ARG A 47 6.60 4.55 -4.73
C ARG A 47 6.12 5.24 -3.45
N ILE A 48 5.24 4.62 -2.67
CA ILE A 48 4.79 5.18 -1.38
C ILE A 48 5.89 5.17 -0.32
N ALA A 49 6.71 4.12 -0.26
CA ALA A 49 7.86 4.10 0.66
C ALA A 49 8.85 5.22 0.34
N PHE A 50 9.16 5.44 -0.95
CA PHE A 50 10.05 6.53 -1.37
C PHE A 50 9.46 7.92 -1.09
N GLN A 51 8.15 8.12 -1.31
CA GLN A 51 7.50 9.40 -0.98
C GLN A 51 7.47 9.68 0.53
N SER A 52 7.35 8.66 1.38
CA SER A 52 7.25 8.82 2.83
C SER A 52 8.58 9.22 3.49
N THR A 53 9.71 8.99 2.82
CA THR A 53 11.06 9.33 3.32
C THR A 53 11.53 10.71 2.84
N THR A 54 10.77 11.38 1.96
CA THR A 54 11.13 12.68 1.38
C THR A 54 10.21 13.81 1.86
N ALA A 55 9.79 13.75 3.13
CA ALA A 55 8.99 14.77 3.80
C ALA A 55 9.56 15.08 5.19
#